data_AF-A0A6G7RV24-F1
#
_entry.id   AF-A0A6G7RV24-F1
#
_cell.length_a   1.000
_cell.length_b   1.000
_cell.length_c   1.000
_cell.angle_alpha   90.00
_cell.angle_beta   90.00
_cell.angle_gamma   90.00
#
_symmetry.space_group_name_H-M   'P 1'
#
loop_
_entity.id
_entity.type
_entity.pdbx_description
1 polymer ?
#
loop_
_entity_poly.entity_id
_entity_poly.type
_entity_poly.pdbx_seq_one_letter_code
_entity_poly.pdbx_strand_id
1 'polypeptide(L)'
;MKIKSYLNLIFYLFTLSLYLYETIYGALIQIILGIIQIVIAISINSNIKKLNNYSIKLINIYWILIGLWLSTTILIKVIFDLQNVFIPLLLVTPMIIGTYFTIVLFKIQQV
;
A
#
# COMPACT_ATOMS: atom_id res chain seq x y z
N MET A 1 17.05 0.62 5.98
CA MET A 1 15.58 0.63 6.21
C MET A 1 15.04 1.99 6.62
N LYS A 2 15.61 2.65 7.65
CA LYS A 2 15.12 3.96 8.16
C LYS A 2 14.79 5.00 7.09
N ILE A 3 15.69 5.22 6.12
CA ILE A 3 15.47 6.18 5.02
C ILE A 3 14.23 5.81 4.18
N LYS A 4 14.05 4.53 3.83
CA LYS A 4 12.88 4.06 3.06
C LYS A 4 11.58 4.28 3.84
N SER A 5 11.60 4.04 5.16
CA SER A 5 10.44 4.25 6.04
C SER A 5 10.06 5.74 6.12
N TYR A 6 11.03 6.63 6.29
CA TYR A 6 10.78 8.08 6.33
C TYR A 6 10.30 8.63 4.99
N LEU A 7 10.92 8.22 3.88
CA LEU A 7 10.47 8.63 2.55
C LEU A 7 9.02 8.19 2.31
N ASN A 8 8.70 6.93 2.60
CA ASN A 8 7.34 6.43 2.45
C ASN A 8 6.34 7.20 3.34
N LEU A 9 6.72 7.53 4.58
CA LEU A 9 5.88 8.33 5.47
C LEU A 9 5.63 9.74 4.92
N ILE A 10 6.66 10.41 4.39
CA ILE A 10 6.53 11.74 3.78
C ILE A 10 5.56 11.69 2.60
N PHE A 11 5.75 10.75 1.69
CA PHE A 11 4.84 10.58 0.56
C PHE A 11 3.42 10.26 1.02
N TYR A 12 3.24 9.43 2.04
CA TYR A 12 1.92 9.12 2.61
C TYR A 12 1.24 10.36 3.19
N LEU A 13 1.93 11.15 4.01
CA LEU A 13 1.40 12.38 4.58
C LEU A 13 1.09 13.43 3.51
N PHE A 14 1.91 13.50 2.46
CA PHE A 14 1.67 14.35 1.31
C PHE A 14 0.40 13.92 0.56
N THR A 15 0.22 12.63 0.29
CA THR A 15 -1.01 12.08 -0.31
C THR A 15 -2.23 12.41 0.54
N LEU A 16 -2.16 12.24 1.86
CA LEU A 16 -3.26 12.51 2.77
C LEU A 16 -3.62 14.00 2.81
N SER A 17 -2.62 14.88 2.81
CA SER A 17 -2.81 16.33 2.73
C SER A 17 -3.50 16.74 1.43
N LEU A 18 -3.13 16.12 0.31
CA LEU A 18 -3.79 16.37 -0.97
C LEU A 18 -5.23 15.85 -1.00
N TYR A 19 -5.52 14.70 -0.37
CA TYR A 19 -6.90 14.23 -0.23
C TYR A 19 -7.79 15.20 0.56
N LEU A 20 -7.24 15.89 1.56
CA LEU A 20 -7.95 16.90 2.34
C LEU A 20 -8.16 18.20 1.56
N TYR A 21 -7.26 18.53 0.64
CA TYR A 21 -7.37 19.71 -0.23
C TYR A 21 -8.33 19.45 -1.40
N GLU A 22 -8.02 18.45 -2.25
CA GLU A 22 -8.86 17.99 -3.35
C GLU A 22 -8.71 16.48 -3.55
N THR A 23 -9.83 15.77 -3.49
CA THR A 23 -9.90 14.30 -3.61
C THR A 23 -9.29 13.76 -4.90
N ILE A 24 -9.38 14.50 -6.01
CA ILE A 24 -8.81 14.09 -7.31
C ILE A 24 -7.27 14.08 -7.25
N TYR A 25 -6.67 15.14 -6.71
CA TYR A 25 -5.21 15.21 -6.56
C TYR A 25 -4.69 14.18 -5.56
N GLY A 26 -5.41 13.97 -4.45
CA GLY A 26 -5.13 12.89 -3.51
C GLY A 26 -5.11 11.52 -4.21
N ALA A 27 -6.13 11.22 -5.02
CA ALA A 27 -6.23 9.96 -5.74
C ALA A 27 -5.08 9.75 -6.75
N LEU A 28 -4.69 10.78 -7.50
CA LEU A 28 -3.58 10.69 -8.45
C LEU A 28 -2.25 10.42 -7.74
N ILE A 29 -1.96 11.15 -6.66
CA ILE A 29 -0.74 10.93 -5.88
C ILE A 29 -0.77 9.60 -5.14
N GLN A 30 -1.95 9.10 -4.75
CA GLN A 30 -2.08 7.77 -4.16
C GLN A 30 -1.63 6.66 -5.11
N ILE A 31 -1.89 6.78 -6.41
CA ILE A 31 -1.38 5.81 -7.40
C ILE A 31 0.15 5.80 -7.40
N ILE A 32 0.77 7.00 -7.41
CA ILE A 32 2.23 7.13 -7.36
C ILE A 32 2.79 6.53 -6.07
N LEU A 33 2.18 6.84 -4.92
CA LEU A 33 2.54 6.26 -3.63
C LEU A 33 2.45 4.73 -3.66
N GLY A 34 1.36 4.17 -4.21
CA GLY A 34 1.18 2.73 -4.32
C GLY A 34 2.29 2.06 -5.13
N ILE A 35 2.71 2.67 -6.24
CA ILE A 35 3.84 2.19 -7.05
C ILE A 35 5.14 2.22 -6.23
N ILE A 36 5.44 3.34 -5.55
CA ILE A 36 6.62 3.46 -4.68
C ILE A 36 6.62 2.37 -3.61
N GLN A 37 5.48 2.11 -2.98
CA GLN A 37 5.32 1.10 -1.94
C GLN A 37 5.55 -0.32 -2.46
N ILE A 38 5.04 -0.64 -3.65
CA ILE A 38 5.31 -1.91 -4.34
C ILE A 38 6.81 -2.05 -4.62
N VAL A 39 7.48 -1.03 -5.13
CA VAL A 39 8.93 -1.05 -5.40
C VAL A 39 9.73 -1.28 -4.11
N ILE A 40 9.37 -0.59 -3.03
CA ILE A 40 9.99 -0.80 -1.71
C ILE A 40 9.77 -2.23 -1.24
N ALA A 41 8.55 -2.77 -1.35
CA ALA A 41 8.23 -4.13 -0.93
C ALA A 41 9.02 -5.19 -1.72
N ILE A 42 9.15 -5.04 -3.04
CA ILE A 42 9.98 -5.92 -3.88
C ILE A 42 11.45 -5.85 -3.44
N SER A 43 11.96 -4.64 -3.18
CA SER A 43 13.32 -4.44 -2.70
C SER A 43 13.59 -5.07 -1.32
N ILE A 44 12.55 -5.21 -0.49
CA ILE A 44 12.63 -5.90 0.80
C ILE A 44 12.59 -7.43 0.58
N ASN A 45 11.69 -7.93 -0.27
CA ASN A 45 11.62 -9.35 -0.63
C ASN A 45 12.93 -9.87 -1.24
N SER A 46 13.65 -9.08 -2.03
CA SER A 46 14.95 -9.49 -2.58
C SER A 46 16.02 -9.69 -1.49
N ASN A 47 15.83 -9.10 -0.30
CA ASN A 47 16.71 -9.23 0.85
C ASN A 47 16.06 -10.02 2.00
N ILE A 48 15.07 -10.87 1.72
CA ILE A 48 14.25 -11.55 2.74
C ILE A 48 15.06 -12.42 3.70
N LYS A 49 16.21 -12.97 3.25
CA LYS A 49 17.13 -13.77 4.08
C LYS A 49 17.74 -12.99 5.25
N LYS A 50 17.76 -11.65 5.18
CA LYS A 50 18.29 -10.76 6.23
C LYS A 50 17.22 -10.30 7.22
N LEU A 51 16.01 -10.85 7.13
CA LEU A 51 14.86 -10.44 7.94
C LEU A 51 14.52 -11.55 8.94
N ASN A 52 14.03 -11.13 10.11
CA ASN A 52 13.46 -12.08 11.07
C ASN A 52 12.09 -12.61 10.59
N ASN A 53 11.68 -13.76 11.12
CA ASN A 53 10.39 -14.39 10.77
C ASN A 53 9.19 -13.45 10.99
N TYR A 54 9.26 -12.57 11.99
CA TYR A 54 8.22 -11.57 12.25
C TYR A 54 8.07 -10.58 11.09
N SER A 55 9.18 -10.02 10.62
CA SER A 55 9.19 -9.08 9.49
C SER A 55 8.70 -9.74 8.20
N ILE A 56 9.12 -10.99 7.95
CA ILE A 56 8.67 -11.79 6.81
C ILE A 56 7.14 -11.94 6.85
N LYS A 57 6.58 -12.28 8.01
CA LYS A 57 5.12 -12.42 8.17
C LYS A 57 4.39 -11.11 7.87
N LEU A 58 4.89 -9.97 8.34
CA LEU A 58 4.28 -8.67 8.07
C LEU A 58 4.25 -8.31 6.57
N ILE A 59 5.33 -8.61 5.86
CA ILE A 59 5.43 -8.36 4.41
C ILE A 59 4.54 -9.32 3.62
N ASN A 60 4.44 -10.59 4.04
CA ASN A 60 3.53 -11.54 3.41
C ASN A 60 2.07 -11.10 3.55
N ILE A 61 1.68 -10.57 4.72
CA ILE A 61 0.34 -9.99 4.91
C ILE A 61 0.11 -8.81 3.95
N TYR A 62 1.12 -7.94 3.75
CA TYR A 62 1.02 -6.85 2.77
C TYR A 62 0.72 -7.37 1.36
N TRP A 63 1.43 -8.40 0.91
CA TRP A 63 1.19 -9.02 -0.39
C TRP A 63 -0.19 -9.67 -0.51
N ILE A 64 -0.66 -10.33 0.55
CA ILE A 64 -2.01 -10.90 0.60
C ILE A 64 -3.07 -9.80 0.46
N LEU A 65 -2.90 -8.67 1.18
CA LEU A 65 -3.82 -7.54 1.09
C LEU A 65 -3.88 -6.95 -0.33
N ILE A 66 -2.74 -6.79 -1.00
CA ILE A 66 -2.70 -6.35 -2.41
C ILE A 66 -3.44 -7.35 -3.30
N GLY A 67 -3.16 -8.65 -3.14
CA GLY A 67 -3.80 -9.70 -3.95
C GLY A 67 -5.32 -9.76 -3.76
N LEU A 68 -5.79 -9.60 -2.52
CA LEU A 68 -7.21 -9.52 -2.19
C LEU A 68 -7.84 -8.27 -2.79
N TRP A 69 -7.18 -7.12 -2.69
CA TRP A 69 -7.69 -5.89 -3.29
C TRP A 69 -7.81 -5.99 -4.81
N LEU A 70 -6.76 -6.46 -5.51
CA LEU A 70 -6.81 -6.64 -6.96
C LEU A 70 -7.90 -7.62 -7.40
N SER A 71 -7.99 -8.78 -6.74
CA SER A 71 -8.99 -9.80 -7.08
C SER A 71 -10.42 -9.30 -6.84
N THR A 72 -10.70 -8.66 -5.70
CA THR A 72 -12.02 -8.07 -5.42
C THR A 72 -12.38 -6.94 -6.38
N THR A 73 -11.40 -6.12 -6.78
CA THR A 73 -11.63 -5.01 -7.74
C THR A 73 -12.01 -5.55 -9.12
N ILE A 74 -11.31 -6.60 -9.59
CA ILE A 74 -11.63 -7.27 -10.85
C ILE A 74 -13.01 -7.94 -10.77
N LEU A 75 -13.30 -8.67 -9.70
CA LEU A 75 -14.60 -9.33 -9.51
C LEU A 75 -15.76 -8.33 -9.53
N ILE A 76 -15.66 -7.23 -8.77
CA ILE A 76 -16.71 -6.21 -8.70
C ILE A 76 -16.91 -5.56 -10.06
N LYS A 77 -15.83 -5.27 -10.81
CA LYS A 77 -15.97 -4.58 -12.10
C LYS A 77 -16.47 -5.49 -13.22
N VAL A 78 -16.02 -6.74 -13.26
CA VAL A 78 -16.31 -7.67 -14.37
C VAL A 78 -17.60 -8.43 -14.15
N ILE A 79 -17.89 -8.87 -12.92
CA ILE A 79 -19.01 -9.78 -12.65
C ILE A 79 -20.26 -9.01 -12.20
N PHE A 80 -20.09 -8.05 -11.29
CA PHE A 80 -21.23 -7.43 -10.62
C PHE A 80 -21.60 -6.04 -11.16
N ASP A 81 -20.67 -5.37 -11.87
CA ASP A 81 -20.77 -3.99 -12.37
C ASP A 81 -21.36 -2.98 -11.35
N LEU A 82 -21.03 -3.17 -10.07
CA LEU A 82 -21.54 -2.35 -8.97
C LEU A 82 -20.75 -1.03 -8.88
N GLN A 83 -21.18 -0.02 -9.63
CA GLN A 83 -20.51 1.29 -9.69
C GLN A 83 -20.38 1.97 -8.32
N ASN A 84 -21.41 1.87 -7.48
CA ASN A 84 -21.44 2.52 -6.16
C ASN A 84 -20.42 1.94 -5.16
N VAL A 85 -20.00 0.69 -5.35
CA VAL A 85 -19.01 0.01 -4.50
C VAL A 85 -17.61 0.12 -5.11
N PHE A 86 -17.52 0.23 -6.43
CA PHE A 86 -16.26 0.27 -7.17
C PHE A 86 -15.38 1.47 -6.79
N ILE A 87 -15.95 2.67 -6.69
CA ILE A 87 -15.19 3.89 -6.39
C ILE A 87 -14.57 3.84 -4.97
N PRO A 88 -15.32 3.54 -3.89
CA PRO A 88 -14.74 3.34 -2.57
C PRO A 88 -13.68 2.23 -2.54
N LEU A 89 -13.93 1.11 -3.23
CA LEU A 89 -12.99 0.00 -3.27
C LEU A 89 -11.66 0.40 -3.94
N LEU A 90 -11.73 1.17 -5.03
CA LEU A 90 -10.58 1.63 -5.80
C LEU A 90 -9.78 2.71 -5.05
N LEU A 91 -10.43 3.58 -4.27
CA LEU A 91 -9.79 4.73 -3.64
C LEU A 91 -9.46 4.51 -2.16
N VAL A 92 -10.36 3.94 -1.37
CA VAL A 92 -10.18 3.82 0.09
C VAL A 92 -9.30 2.61 0.45
N THR A 93 -9.53 1.47 -0.19
CA THR A 93 -8.80 0.22 0.13
C THR A 93 -7.28 0.34 -0.08
N PRO A 94 -6.76 0.89 -1.21
CA PRO A 94 -5.32 1.07 -1.35
C PRO A 94 -4.74 2.07 -0.33
N MET A 95 -5.54 3.02 0.15
CA MET A 95 -5.14 3.95 1.21
C MET A 95 -4.93 3.22 2.54
N ILE A 96 -5.83 2.29 2.90
CA ILE A 96 -5.70 1.43 4.08
C ILE A 96 -4.47 0.52 3.94
N ILE A 97 -4.28 -0.09 2.78
CA ILE A 97 -3.12 -0.95 2.49
C ILE A 97 -1.81 -0.15 2.60
N GLY A 98 -1.77 1.06 2.06
CA GLY A 98 -0.60 1.93 2.15
C GLY A 98 -0.32 2.41 3.57
N THR A 99 -1.37 2.62 4.38
CA THR A 99 -1.23 2.91 5.82
C THR A 99 -0.60 1.73 6.54
N TYR A 100 -1.12 0.52 6.31
CA TYR A 100 -0.56 -0.71 6.86
C TYR A 100 0.92 -0.88 6.47
N PHE A 101 1.27 -0.68 5.20
CA PHE A 101 2.64 -0.81 4.73
C PHE A 101 3.58 0.21 5.36
N THR A 102 3.11 1.45 5.55
CA THR A 102 3.86 2.49 6.24
C THR A 102 4.21 2.06 7.67
N ILE A 103 3.26 1.49 8.41
CA ILE A 103 3.49 0.96 9.76
C ILE A 103 4.48 -0.21 9.72
N VAL A 104 4.31 -1.13 8.77
CA VAL A 104 5.20 -2.30 8.63
C VAL A 104 6.64 -1.85 8.41
N LEU A 105 6.89 -0.85 7.56
CA LEU A 105 8.25 -0.35 7.30
C LEU A 105 8.98 0.16 8.55
N PHE A 106 8.27 0.62 9.58
CA PHE A 106 8.88 0.99 10.86
C PHE A 106 9.09 -0.20 11.81
N LYS A 107 8.36 -1.30 11.61
CA LYS A 107 8.44 -2.52 12.43
C LYS A 107 9.41 -3.58 11.89
N ILE A 108 9.78 -3.52 10.61
CA ILE A 108 10.75 -4.46 10.03
C ILE A 108 12.09 -4.28 10.76
N GLN A 109 12.68 -5.39 11.19
CA GLN A 109 14.00 -5.47 11.82
C GLN A 109 14.88 -6.41 10.99
N GLN A 110 16.12 -5.99 10.76
CA GLN A 110 17.13 -6.84 10.14
C GLN A 110 17.81 -7.69 11.22
N VAL A 111 18.08 -8.95 10.90
CA VAL A 111 18.87 -9.88 11.72
C VAL A 111 20.34 -9.75 11.33
#